data_AF-A0A1Y3SHC4-F1
#
_entry.id   AF-A0A1Y3SHC4-F1
#
_cell.length_a   1.000
_cell.length_b   1.000
_cell.length_c   1.000
_cell.angle_alpha   90.00
_cell.angle_beta   90.00
_cell.angle_gamma   90.00
#
_symmetry.space_group_name_H-M   'P 1'
#
loop_
_entity.id
_entity.type
_entity.pdbx_description
1 polymer ?
#
loop_
_entity_poly.entity_id
_entity_poly.type
_entity_poly.pdbx_seq_one_letter_code
_entity_poly.pdbx_strand_id
1 'polypeptide(L)'
;MKKKLMDMYKSGVVEASGLFKAAVRGWITIADVAEILGDENATETVRTAKLAEISRMCNVTIESGVDVQIGDRIDHFNLSNNDQNNIDSLFKVVELGGTEYIYQADGGKCSVYSAEEITSIYVTAQRHITKNTAYHNALKQYVNSLSDVDEISAVKYGDELPAPYKEELLTKLAVAEEQMQVILNRIGVYKES
;
A
#
# COMPACT_ATOMS: atom_id res chain seq x y z
N MET A 1 -32.25 2.25 7.00
CA MET A 1 -31.38 2.24 5.80
C MET A 1 -31.43 0.91 5.05
N LYS A 2 -31.22 -0.23 5.72
CA LYS A 2 -31.33 -1.60 5.18
C LYS A 2 -32.45 -1.82 4.17
N LYS A 3 -33.71 -1.59 4.54
CA LYS A 3 -34.87 -1.79 3.64
C LYS A 3 -34.77 -1.00 2.33
N LYS A 4 -34.34 0.27 2.40
CA LYS A 4 -34.15 1.11 1.21
C LYS A 4 -33.07 0.55 0.29
N LEU A 5 -31.95 0.11 0.85
CA LEU A 5 -30.86 -0.51 0.08
C LEU A 5 -31.26 -1.87 -0.50
N MET A 6 -32.07 -2.65 0.22
CA MET A 6 -32.65 -3.90 -0.29
C MET A 6 -33.55 -3.63 -1.50
N ASP A 7 -34.43 -2.64 -1.42
CA ASP A 7 -35.33 -2.27 -2.53
C ASP A 7 -34.54 -1.73 -3.73
N MET A 8 -33.48 -0.94 -3.49
CA MET A 8 -32.57 -0.46 -4.54
C MET A 8 -31.76 -1.60 -5.19
N TYR A 9 -31.35 -2.60 -4.41
CA TYR A 9 -30.67 -3.78 -4.93
C TYR A 9 -31.61 -4.64 -5.79
N LYS A 10 -32.82 -4.93 -5.29
CA LYS A 10 -33.85 -5.69 -6.02
C LYS A 10 -34.30 -5.02 -7.32
N SER A 11 -34.23 -3.69 -7.39
CA SER A 11 -34.57 -2.91 -8.59
C SER A 11 -33.38 -2.68 -9.52
N GLY A 12 -32.19 -3.19 -9.20
CA GLY A 12 -30.97 -3.01 -10.00
C GLY A 12 -30.37 -1.60 -9.94
N VAL A 13 -30.88 -0.72 -9.06
CA VAL A 13 -30.37 0.65 -8.87
C VAL A 13 -29.01 0.64 -8.18
N VAL A 14 -28.77 -0.36 -7.32
CA VAL A 14 -27.51 -0.54 -6.59
C VAL A 14 -27.03 -1.96 -6.78
N GLU A 15 -25.78 -2.12 -7.18
CA GLU A 15 -25.11 -3.42 -7.22
C GLU A 15 -24.67 -3.86 -5.82
N ALA A 16 -24.29 -5.13 -5.68
CA ALA A 16 -23.78 -5.71 -4.45
C ALA A 16 -22.59 -4.89 -3.86
N SER A 17 -21.74 -4.33 -4.72
CA SER A 17 -20.64 -3.44 -4.35
C SER A 17 -21.11 -2.14 -3.65
N GLY A 18 -22.29 -1.63 -4.01
CA GLY A 18 -22.89 -0.45 -3.38
C GLY A 18 -23.48 -0.73 -2.01
N LEU A 19 -23.95 -1.96 -1.75
CA LEU A 19 -24.35 -2.41 -0.41
C LEU A 19 -23.15 -2.44 0.53
N PHE A 20 -22.00 -2.95 0.07
CA PHE A 20 -20.79 -2.93 0.88
C PHE A 20 -20.26 -1.52 1.14
N LYS A 21 -20.29 -0.62 0.14
CA LYS A 21 -19.95 0.80 0.37
C LYS A 21 -20.82 1.44 1.45
N ALA A 22 -22.08 1.01 1.57
CA ALA A 22 -22.96 1.44 2.65
C ALA A 22 -22.51 0.85 4.00
N ALA A 23 -22.09 -0.41 4.04
CA ALA A 23 -21.54 -1.03 5.25
C ALA A 23 -20.25 -0.37 5.75
N VAL A 24 -19.30 -0.10 4.86
CA VAL A 24 -18.05 0.62 5.18
C VAL A 24 -18.31 2.03 5.70
N ARG A 25 -19.37 2.68 5.21
CA ARG A 25 -19.81 4.00 5.70
C ARG A 25 -20.63 3.94 6.99
N GLY A 26 -20.80 2.76 7.58
CA GLY A 26 -21.60 2.53 8.79
C GLY A 26 -23.11 2.70 8.58
N TRP A 27 -23.59 2.70 7.33
CA TRP A 27 -25.01 2.89 7.02
C TRP A 27 -25.85 1.61 7.21
N ILE A 28 -25.20 0.46 7.12
CA ILE A 28 -25.75 -0.88 7.42
C ILE A 28 -24.64 -1.76 8.01
N THR A 29 -25.00 -2.91 8.55
CA THR A 29 -24.03 -3.91 9.05
C THR A 29 -23.64 -4.91 7.94
N ILE A 30 -22.60 -5.72 8.16
CA ILE A 30 -22.25 -6.82 7.25
C ILE A 30 -23.34 -7.90 7.25
N ALA A 31 -23.99 -8.15 8.40
CA ALA A 31 -25.14 -9.05 8.48
C ALA A 31 -26.31 -8.58 7.59
N ASP A 32 -26.55 -7.26 7.54
CA ASP A 32 -27.55 -6.69 6.64
C ASP A 32 -27.20 -6.89 5.17
N VAL A 33 -25.91 -6.87 4.81
CA VAL A 33 -25.45 -7.15 3.43
C VAL A 33 -25.71 -8.62 3.07
N ALA A 34 -25.34 -9.55 3.95
CA ALA A 34 -25.57 -10.98 3.75
C ALA A 34 -27.06 -11.30 3.55
N GLU A 35 -27.93 -10.73 4.38
CA GLU A 35 -29.39 -10.88 4.23
C GLU A 35 -29.95 -10.33 2.92
N ILE A 36 -29.36 -9.26 2.37
CA ILE A 36 -29.82 -8.66 1.11
C ILE A 36 -29.36 -9.49 -0.10
N LEU A 37 -28.17 -10.09 -0.03
CA LEU A 37 -27.55 -10.80 -1.16
C LEU A 37 -27.96 -12.27 -1.29
N GLY A 38 -28.25 -12.94 -0.17
CA GLY A 38 -28.39 -14.40 -0.13
C GLY A 38 -27.04 -15.12 -0.25
N ASP A 39 -26.95 -16.33 0.33
CA ASP A 39 -25.69 -17.04 0.60
C ASP A 39 -24.77 -17.23 -0.62
N GLU A 40 -25.34 -17.53 -1.78
CA GLU A 40 -24.59 -17.87 -3.00
C GLU A 40 -23.92 -16.68 -3.70
N ASN A 41 -24.41 -15.45 -3.49
CA ASN A 41 -23.81 -14.22 -4.04
C ASN A 41 -23.09 -13.37 -2.99
N ALA A 42 -23.21 -13.72 -1.70
CA ALA A 42 -22.62 -12.97 -0.59
C ALA A 42 -21.09 -13.09 -0.57
N THR A 43 -20.53 -14.28 -0.71
CA THR A 43 -19.08 -14.52 -0.60
C THR A 43 -18.27 -13.76 -1.64
N GLU A 44 -18.62 -13.86 -2.92
CA GLU A 44 -17.84 -13.18 -3.98
C GLU A 44 -18.00 -11.66 -3.93
N THR A 45 -19.16 -11.17 -3.52
CA THR A 45 -19.37 -9.74 -3.27
C THR A 45 -18.47 -9.26 -2.14
N VAL A 46 -18.50 -9.95 -0.99
CA VAL A 46 -17.72 -9.59 0.19
C VAL A 46 -16.23 -9.65 -0.13
N ARG A 47 -15.78 -10.66 -0.88
CA ARG A 47 -14.41 -10.76 -1.39
C ARG A 47 -14.03 -9.57 -2.24
N THR A 48 -14.80 -9.27 -3.29
CA THR A 48 -14.55 -8.13 -4.19
C THR A 48 -14.41 -6.83 -3.39
N ALA A 49 -15.27 -6.64 -2.40
CA ALA A 49 -15.29 -5.44 -1.60
C ALA A 49 -14.11 -5.37 -0.62
N LYS A 50 -13.73 -6.50 0.00
CA LYS A 50 -12.53 -6.62 0.83
C LYS A 50 -11.27 -6.36 0.00
N LEU A 51 -11.18 -6.87 -1.23
CA LEU A 51 -10.08 -6.60 -2.14
C LEU A 51 -9.94 -5.11 -2.48
N ALA A 52 -11.07 -4.42 -2.72
CA ALA A 52 -11.08 -2.98 -2.94
C ALA A 52 -10.66 -2.20 -1.67
N GLU A 53 -11.09 -2.65 -0.49
CA GLU A 53 -10.71 -2.07 0.80
C GLU A 53 -9.19 -2.17 1.02
N ILE A 54 -8.60 -3.37 0.91
CA ILE A 54 -7.16 -3.58 1.13
C ILE A 54 -6.31 -2.87 0.08
N SER A 55 -6.80 -2.77 -1.17
CA SER A 55 -6.12 -2.01 -2.23
C SER A 55 -6.08 -0.52 -1.91
N ARG A 56 -7.22 0.04 -1.47
CA ARG A 56 -7.27 1.43 -1.01
C ARG A 56 -6.35 1.68 0.18
N MET A 57 -6.34 0.79 1.16
CA MET A 57 -5.47 0.92 2.34
C MET A 57 -3.98 0.83 1.99
N CYS A 58 -3.62 -0.04 1.03
CA CYS A 58 -2.27 -0.09 0.49
C CYS A 58 -1.87 1.26 -0.12
N ASN A 59 -2.71 1.83 -0.98
CA ASN A 59 -2.42 3.11 -1.62
C ASN A 59 -2.31 4.24 -0.59
N VAL A 60 -3.24 4.33 0.35
CA VAL A 60 -3.17 5.32 1.45
C VAL A 60 -1.88 5.17 2.26
N THR A 61 -1.47 3.94 2.58
CA THR A 61 -0.25 3.68 3.34
C THR A 61 1.00 4.09 2.56
N ILE A 62 1.05 3.82 1.25
CA ILE A 62 2.14 4.25 0.38
C ILE A 62 2.17 5.78 0.30
N GLU A 63 1.06 6.40 -0.09
CA GLU A 63 0.95 7.84 -0.31
C GLU A 63 1.18 8.67 0.96
N SER A 64 0.89 8.11 2.14
CA SER A 64 1.21 8.72 3.45
C SER A 64 2.70 8.92 3.66
N GLY A 65 3.55 8.35 2.80
CA GLY A 65 4.95 8.73 2.74
C GLY A 65 5.85 8.05 3.75
N VAL A 66 7.06 8.60 3.86
CA VAL A 66 8.13 8.11 4.73
C VAL A 66 8.83 9.28 5.41
N ASP A 67 9.29 9.02 6.63
CA ASP A 67 10.20 9.91 7.36
C ASP A 67 11.64 9.46 7.09
N VAL A 68 12.52 10.41 6.74
CA VAL A 68 13.92 10.13 6.44
C VAL A 68 14.80 11.03 7.30
N GLN A 69 15.81 10.44 7.93
CA GLN A 69 16.85 11.18 8.66
C GLN A 69 17.77 11.89 7.66
N ILE A 70 17.87 13.21 7.78
CA ILE A 70 18.68 14.10 6.94
C ILE A 70 19.62 14.88 7.87
N GLY A 71 20.86 14.43 8.02
CA GLY A 71 21.80 15.01 8.98
C GLY A 71 21.24 14.98 10.41
N ASP A 72 20.97 16.14 10.98
CA ASP A 72 20.43 16.34 12.34
C ASP A 72 18.89 16.48 12.41
N ARG A 73 18.20 16.43 11.26
CA ARG A 73 16.73 16.59 11.18
C ARG A 73 16.05 15.39 10.54
N ILE A 74 14.73 15.34 10.68
CA ILE A 74 13.86 14.39 9.98
C ILE A 74 13.00 15.20 9.01
N ASP A 75 13.06 14.83 7.74
CA ASP A 75 12.17 15.37 6.71
C ASP A 75 11.15 14.29 6.31
N HIS A 76 9.89 14.69 6.13
CA HIS A 76 8.82 13.83 5.66
C HIS A 76 8.66 13.95 4.14
N PHE A 77 8.47 12.82 3.48
CA PHE A 77 8.30 12.74 2.02
C PHE A 77 7.02 11.98 1.72
N ASN A 78 5.98 12.70 1.26
CA ASN A 78 4.81 12.02 0.71
C ASN A 78 5.21 11.22 -0.54
N LEU A 79 4.45 10.18 -0.83
CA LEU A 79 4.67 9.34 -2.01
C LEU A 79 3.43 9.33 -2.89
N SER A 80 2.89 10.52 -3.18
CA SER A 80 1.95 10.68 -4.28
C SER A 80 2.59 10.15 -5.58
N ASN A 81 1.80 9.76 -6.58
CA ASN A 81 2.36 9.29 -7.86
C ASN A 81 3.32 10.30 -8.49
N ASN A 82 3.07 11.60 -8.31
CA ASN A 82 3.97 12.64 -8.79
C ASN A 82 5.28 12.64 -8.00
N ASP A 83 5.22 12.52 -6.68
CA ASP A 83 6.40 12.56 -5.83
C ASP A 83 7.25 11.31 -5.91
N GLN A 84 6.65 10.14 -6.18
CA GLN A 84 7.39 8.93 -6.55
C GLN A 84 8.25 9.17 -7.80
N ASN A 85 7.66 9.71 -8.89
CA ASN A 85 8.41 10.04 -10.11
C ASN A 85 9.49 11.11 -9.88
N ASN A 86 9.21 12.08 -9.00
CA ASN A 86 10.17 13.13 -8.69
C ASN A 86 11.36 12.56 -7.87
N ILE A 87 11.11 11.66 -6.93
CA ILE A 87 12.16 10.97 -6.16
C ILE A 87 12.99 10.07 -7.08
N ASP A 88 12.38 9.37 -8.04
CA ASP A 88 13.11 8.59 -9.05
C ASP A 88 14.00 9.50 -9.92
N SER A 89 13.47 10.65 -10.33
CA SER A 89 14.22 11.66 -11.09
C SER A 89 15.36 12.28 -10.25
N LEU A 90 15.14 12.48 -8.96
CA LEU A 90 16.14 12.96 -8.01
C LEU A 90 17.27 11.93 -7.85
N PHE A 91 16.94 10.65 -7.70
CA PHE A 91 17.93 9.58 -7.64
C PHE A 91 18.70 9.44 -8.96
N LYS A 92 18.06 9.71 -10.10
CA LYS A 92 18.74 9.72 -11.41
C LYS A 92 19.89 10.72 -11.48
N VAL A 93 19.80 11.86 -10.77
CA VAL A 93 20.89 12.83 -10.66
C VAL A 93 22.13 12.17 -10.04
N VAL A 94 21.94 11.38 -8.99
CA VAL A 94 23.03 10.65 -8.31
C VAL A 94 23.61 9.57 -9.24
N GLU A 95 22.77 8.80 -9.93
CA GLU A 95 23.24 7.77 -10.88
C GLU A 95 24.10 8.36 -12.02
N LEU A 96 23.87 9.62 -12.38
CA LEU A 96 24.63 10.34 -13.42
C LEU A 96 25.86 11.07 -12.86
N GLY A 97 26.18 10.91 -11.57
CA GLY A 97 27.36 11.47 -10.92
C GLY A 97 27.15 12.85 -10.29
N GLY A 98 25.90 13.31 -10.14
CA GLY A 98 25.59 14.51 -9.38
C GLY A 98 25.88 14.33 -7.88
N THR A 99 26.40 15.37 -7.25
CA THR A 99 26.82 15.33 -5.83
C THR A 99 25.78 15.92 -4.89
N GLU A 100 24.87 16.75 -5.40
CA GLU A 100 23.76 17.36 -4.67
C GLU A 100 22.66 17.83 -5.63
N TYR A 101 21.44 17.98 -5.13
CA TYR A 101 20.33 18.52 -5.90
C TYR A 101 19.25 19.14 -5.01
N ILE A 102 18.46 20.07 -5.55
CA ILE A 102 17.34 20.66 -4.82
C ILE A 102 16.12 19.74 -4.85
N TYR A 103 15.42 19.63 -3.73
CA TYR A 103 14.11 18.98 -3.66
C TYR A 103 13.25 19.64 -2.59
N GLN A 104 11.93 19.56 -2.76
CA GLN A 104 10.97 20.11 -1.80
C GLN A 104 10.30 18.96 -1.05
N ALA A 105 10.68 18.79 0.21
CA ALA A 105 10.00 17.87 1.12
C ALA A 105 8.61 18.41 1.51
N ASP A 106 7.83 17.60 2.21
CA ASP A 106 6.54 18.00 2.75
C ASP A 106 6.67 19.24 3.67
N GLY A 107 5.61 20.04 3.74
CA GLY A 107 5.64 21.34 4.43
C GLY A 107 6.24 22.48 3.62
N GLY A 108 6.66 22.23 2.36
CA GLY A 108 7.00 23.27 1.39
C GLY A 108 8.45 23.78 1.47
N LYS A 109 9.30 23.12 2.26
CA LYS A 109 10.70 23.52 2.41
C LYS A 109 11.54 22.96 1.27
N CYS A 110 11.95 23.84 0.34
CA CYS A 110 12.95 23.52 -0.67
C CYS A 110 14.35 23.49 -0.02
N SER A 111 15.04 22.36 -0.12
CA SER A 111 16.38 22.14 0.45
C SER A 111 17.32 21.57 -0.60
N VAL A 112 18.62 21.82 -0.45
CA VAL A 112 19.67 21.08 -1.15
C VAL A 112 19.93 19.80 -0.36
N TYR A 113 19.93 18.66 -1.05
CA TYR A 113 20.28 17.35 -0.50
C TYR A 113 21.53 16.83 -1.20
N SER A 114 22.46 16.29 -0.42
CA SER A 114 23.64 15.59 -0.92
C SER A 114 23.27 14.27 -1.61
N ALA A 115 24.20 13.69 -2.39
CA ALA A 115 24.01 12.39 -3.02
C ALA A 115 23.70 11.26 -2.02
N GLU A 116 24.28 11.31 -0.81
CA GLU A 116 24.03 10.34 0.27
C GLU A 116 22.60 10.50 0.84
N GLU A 117 22.16 11.74 1.06
CA GLU A 117 20.80 12.02 1.52
C GLU A 117 19.76 11.66 0.45
N ILE A 118 20.01 12.00 -0.82
CA ILE A 118 19.14 11.61 -1.95
C ILE A 118 19.03 10.09 -2.05
N THR A 119 20.14 9.38 -1.90
CA THR A 119 20.16 7.92 -1.86
C THR A 119 19.31 7.40 -0.71
N SER A 120 19.43 7.99 0.47
CA SER A 120 18.65 7.59 1.66
C SER A 120 17.14 7.82 1.45
N ILE A 121 16.76 8.94 0.85
CA ILE A 121 15.36 9.25 0.48
C ILE A 121 14.83 8.18 -0.49
N TYR A 122 15.55 7.93 -1.58
CA TYR A 122 15.16 6.94 -2.59
C TYR A 122 15.03 5.54 -2.01
N VAL A 123 16.04 5.07 -1.28
CA VAL A 123 16.04 3.72 -0.69
C VAL A 123 14.89 3.54 0.29
N THR A 124 14.64 4.55 1.13
CA THR A 124 13.55 4.49 2.12
C THR A 124 12.18 4.45 1.43
N ALA A 125 11.98 5.31 0.43
CA ALA A 125 10.76 5.34 -0.37
C ALA A 125 10.54 4.00 -1.11
N GLN A 126 11.56 3.49 -1.80
CA GLN A 126 11.46 2.26 -2.59
C GLN A 126 11.24 1.02 -1.71
N ARG A 127 11.89 0.94 -0.55
CA ARG A 127 11.62 -0.12 0.44
C ARG A 127 10.17 -0.05 0.93
N HIS A 128 9.64 1.14 1.22
CA HIS A 128 8.26 1.31 1.66
C HIS A 128 7.25 0.91 0.58
N ILE A 129 7.43 1.38 -0.66
CA ILE A 129 6.58 1.03 -1.80
C ILE A 129 6.62 -0.48 -2.06
N THR A 130 7.83 -1.05 -2.14
CA THR A 130 8.01 -2.49 -2.40
C THR A 130 7.38 -3.34 -1.31
N LYS A 131 7.58 -2.99 -0.03
CA LYS A 131 6.99 -3.72 1.10
C LYS A 131 5.47 -3.72 1.03
N ASN A 132 4.84 -2.57 0.84
CA ASN A 132 3.39 -2.45 0.86
C ASN A 132 2.73 -3.07 -0.38
N THR A 133 3.34 -2.93 -1.56
CA THR A 133 2.84 -3.56 -2.80
C THR A 133 2.96 -5.08 -2.75
N ALA A 134 4.09 -5.61 -2.28
CA ALA A 134 4.29 -7.05 -2.09
C ALA A 134 3.33 -7.61 -1.03
N TYR A 135 3.17 -6.92 0.10
CA TYR A 135 2.23 -7.30 1.14
C TYR A 135 0.79 -7.29 0.65
N HIS A 136 0.36 -6.25 -0.08
CA HIS A 136 -0.98 -6.20 -0.68
C HIS A 136 -1.23 -7.41 -1.60
N ASN A 137 -0.25 -7.77 -2.42
CA ASN A 137 -0.36 -8.92 -3.32
C ASN A 137 -0.47 -10.24 -2.55
N ALA A 138 0.27 -10.40 -1.45
CA ALA A 138 0.19 -11.57 -0.59
C ALA A 138 -1.15 -11.63 0.17
N LEU A 139 -1.61 -10.51 0.73
CA LEU A 139 -2.90 -10.40 1.42
C LEU A 139 -4.07 -10.64 0.47
N LYS A 140 -4.00 -10.15 -0.77
CA LYS A 140 -4.98 -10.44 -1.82
C LYS A 140 -5.07 -11.94 -2.11
N GLN A 141 -3.94 -12.64 -2.20
CA GLN A 141 -3.93 -14.08 -2.40
C GLN A 141 -4.54 -14.84 -1.21
N TYR A 142 -4.24 -14.40 0.02
CA TYR A 142 -4.86 -14.96 1.22
C TYR A 142 -6.38 -14.73 1.23
N VAL A 143 -6.84 -13.48 1.01
CA VAL A 143 -8.27 -13.17 0.92
C VAL A 143 -8.96 -14.04 -0.14
N ASN A 144 -8.32 -14.29 -1.28
CA ASN A 144 -8.89 -15.11 -2.36
C ASN A 144 -8.99 -16.61 -2.04
N SER A 145 -8.22 -17.13 -1.07
CA SER A 145 -8.29 -18.55 -0.70
C SER A 145 -9.37 -18.86 0.33
N LEU A 146 -9.86 -17.85 1.06
CA LEU A 146 -10.93 -17.99 2.03
C LEU A 146 -12.27 -18.25 1.34
N SER A 147 -13.08 -19.16 1.88
CA SER A 147 -14.45 -19.44 1.39
C SER A 147 -15.54 -18.93 2.33
N ASP A 148 -15.21 -18.63 3.57
CA ASP A 148 -16.14 -18.15 4.58
C ASP A 148 -16.26 -16.60 4.60
N VAL A 149 -17.49 -16.11 4.71
CA VAL A 149 -17.80 -14.66 4.67
C VAL A 149 -17.26 -13.92 5.88
N ASP A 150 -17.31 -14.54 7.06
CA ASP A 150 -16.85 -13.93 8.30
C ASP A 150 -15.32 -13.87 8.31
N GLU A 151 -14.65 -14.93 7.85
CA GLU A 151 -13.19 -14.95 7.67
C GLU A 151 -12.73 -13.86 6.69
N ILE A 152 -13.36 -13.74 5.51
CA ILE A 152 -13.02 -12.69 4.53
C ILE A 152 -13.23 -11.30 5.13
N SER A 153 -14.35 -11.11 5.84
CA SER A 153 -14.70 -9.81 6.44
C SER A 153 -13.74 -9.40 7.54
N ALA A 154 -13.22 -10.36 8.30
CA ALA A 154 -12.33 -10.14 9.42
C ALA A 154 -10.92 -9.68 9.02
N VAL A 155 -10.47 -9.97 7.79
CA VAL A 155 -9.15 -9.57 7.29
C VAL A 155 -8.99 -8.05 7.28
N LYS A 156 -7.89 -7.56 7.84
CA LYS A 156 -7.50 -6.15 7.85
C LYS A 156 -6.14 -5.94 7.20
N TYR A 157 -5.96 -4.77 6.58
CA TYR A 157 -4.65 -4.38 6.09
C TYR A 157 -3.70 -4.14 7.27
N GLY A 158 -2.52 -4.78 7.24
CA GLY A 158 -1.55 -4.76 8.32
C GLY A 158 -1.60 -5.99 9.23
N ASP A 159 -2.57 -6.89 9.04
CA ASP A 159 -2.59 -8.17 9.75
C ASP A 159 -1.36 -9.02 9.39
N GLU A 160 -0.91 -9.83 10.35
CA GLU A 160 0.08 -10.85 10.10
C GLU A 160 -0.51 -11.94 9.17
N LEU A 161 0.17 -12.21 8.07
CA LEU A 161 -0.27 -13.23 7.12
C LEU A 161 -0.04 -14.63 7.69
N PRO A 162 -0.97 -15.58 7.46
CA PRO A 162 -0.70 -16.98 7.76
C PRO A 162 0.29 -17.58 6.74
N ALA A 163 0.92 -18.70 7.12
CA ALA A 163 1.61 -19.55 6.16
C ALA A 163 0.59 -20.13 5.16
N PRO A 164 0.94 -20.29 3.87
CA PRO A 164 2.27 -20.07 3.26
C PRO A 164 2.53 -18.62 2.78
N TYR A 165 1.52 -17.74 2.80
CA TYR A 165 1.60 -16.40 2.20
C TYR A 165 2.68 -15.51 2.83
N LYS A 166 2.86 -15.63 4.16
CA LYS A 166 3.94 -14.93 4.87
C LYS A 166 5.33 -15.36 4.39
N GLU A 167 5.54 -16.65 4.21
CA GLU A 167 6.84 -17.19 3.81
C GLU A 167 7.19 -16.73 2.40
N GLU A 168 6.23 -16.82 1.47
CA GLU A 168 6.40 -16.35 0.09
C GLU A 168 6.69 -14.83 0.04
N LEU A 169 5.98 -14.03 0.86
CA LEU A 169 6.24 -12.60 0.98
C LEU A 169 7.68 -12.33 1.44
N LEU A 170 8.14 -13.01 2.49
CA LEU A 170 9.49 -12.82 3.02
C LEU A 170 10.56 -13.20 1.99
N THR A 171 10.38 -14.28 1.23
CA THR A 171 11.28 -14.65 0.13
C THR A 171 11.37 -13.56 -0.93
N LYS A 172 10.23 -12.97 -1.33
CA LYS A 172 10.21 -11.89 -2.34
C LYS A 172 10.88 -10.61 -1.82
N LEU A 173 10.66 -10.26 -0.55
CA LEU A 173 11.28 -9.09 0.07
C LEU A 173 12.80 -9.26 0.22
N ALA A 174 13.28 -10.48 0.50
CA ALA A 174 14.71 -10.76 0.55
C ALA A 174 15.40 -10.50 -0.80
N VAL A 175 14.78 -10.91 -1.91
CA VAL A 175 15.30 -10.62 -3.26
C VAL A 175 15.37 -9.11 -3.52
N ALA A 176 14.30 -8.38 -3.18
CA ALA A 176 14.28 -6.93 -3.36
C ALA A 176 15.38 -6.22 -2.54
N GLU A 177 15.59 -6.65 -1.30
CA GLU A 177 16.62 -6.09 -0.42
C GLU A 177 18.04 -6.41 -0.92
N GLU A 178 18.28 -7.63 -1.41
CA GLU A 178 19.56 -8.01 -2.02
C GLU A 178 19.90 -7.11 -3.21
N GLN A 179 18.93 -6.87 -4.11
CA GLN A 179 19.14 -5.98 -5.25
C GLN A 179 19.35 -4.53 -4.83
N MET A 180 18.66 -4.06 -3.78
CA MET A 180 18.88 -2.73 -3.24
C MET A 180 20.31 -2.57 -2.73
N GLN A 181 20.86 -3.57 -2.04
CA GLN A 181 22.24 -3.53 -1.57
C GLN A 181 23.24 -3.54 -2.73
N VAL A 182 22.98 -4.28 -3.81
CA VAL A 182 23.81 -4.24 -5.03
C VAL A 182 23.84 -2.83 -5.63
N ILE A 183 22.71 -2.14 -5.68
CA ILE A 183 22.62 -0.76 -6.17
C ILE A 183 23.45 0.16 -5.26
N LEU A 184 23.27 0.07 -3.94
CA LEU A 184 23.98 0.88 -2.95
C LEU A 184 25.51 0.71 -3.02
N ASN A 185 25.98 -0.51 -3.24
CA ASN A 185 27.40 -0.80 -3.41
C ASN A 185 27.96 -0.16 -4.70
N ARG A 186 27.18 -0.13 -5.78
CA ARG A 186 27.60 0.46 -7.06
C ARG A 186 27.76 1.98 -6.99
N ILE A 187 26.88 2.66 -6.27
CA ILE A 187 26.91 4.12 -6.10
C ILE A 187 27.90 4.57 -5.03
N GLY A 188 28.60 3.64 -4.36
CA GLY A 188 29.67 3.94 -3.41
C GLY A 188 29.20 4.44 -2.05
N VAL A 189 27.92 4.24 -1.70
CA VAL A 189 27.30 4.77 -0.48
C VAL A 189 27.41 3.80 0.71
N TYR A 190 27.77 2.53 0.48
CA TYR A 190 28.21 1.62 1.55
C TYR A 190 29.73 1.44 1.51
N LYS A 191 30.44 2.11 2.42
CA LYS A 191 31.69 1.59 2.96
C LYS A 191 31.35 0.92 4.28
N GLU A 192 31.52 -0.39 4.37
CA GLU A 192 31.49 -1.09 5.65
C GLU A 192 32.43 -0.35 6.62
N SER A 193 31.86 0.15 7.72
CA SER A 193 32.59 0.60 8.91
C SER A 193 32.87 -0.59 9.82
#